data_AF-A0A7S1LHT0-F1
#
_entry.id   AF-A0A7S1LHT0-F1
#
_cell.length_a   1.000
_cell.length_b   1.000
_cell.length_c   1.000
_cell.angle_alpha   90.00
_cell.angle_beta   90.00
_cell.angle_gamma   90.00
#
_symmetry.space_group_name_H-M   'P 1'
#
loop_
_entity.id
_entity.type
_entity.pdbx_description
1 polymer ?
#
loop_
_entity_poly.entity_id
_entity_poly.type
_entity_poly.pdbx_seq_one_letter_code
_entity_poly.pdbx_strand_id
1 'polypeptide(L)'
;MPGPAAWLSSWPSGAAHDHAKEGAAVADGILDSLRHLLNCLAALLPAPAGLSAAKDAVDSRSLPALSKVLKRLWFDTRFSVEWGASEQAAWLAELLLISQGCREGQLSFYGGGVLLCQSLMACARCCVYPHVGLPVDEAWCQSLGTVHTALERDFREHLRHLPADHLCGSKRDGLVSTNRLPAIFRRMFDLEGHRLTPVQKAGLGVAIVMPGTGVLAAGGIGAALLVRRARQAGKKDEDLLEVLQSKCSEEARWLVRRKENPIEVTYLPGAAGAGPAQVKVAAHVRQTLVSAVPLGSLGSDGVGVACLGPGESCHLRPSGASDNIVVRVFKPSLINEVLHNGVEVLRGSRVVIVPTADGGVKCYTSLMRATEEPPQRLPSLEDYLADAPAP
;
A
#
# COMPACT_ATOMS: atom_id res chain seq x y z
N MET A 1 -23.75 41.10 -33.63
CA MET A 1 -23.08 40.51 -32.45
C MET A 1 -23.05 39.00 -32.63
N PRO A 2 -21.87 38.38 -32.82
CA PRO A 2 -21.75 36.92 -32.83
C PRO A 2 -21.78 36.38 -31.39
N GLY A 3 -22.48 35.27 -31.18
CA GLY A 3 -22.71 34.66 -29.86
C GLY A 3 -21.48 34.00 -29.22
N PRO A 4 -21.57 33.62 -27.93
CA PRO A 4 -20.46 33.20 -27.07
C PRO A 4 -19.85 31.81 -27.38
N ALA A 5 -20.03 31.26 -28.59
CA ALA A 5 -19.57 29.92 -28.97
C ALA A 5 -18.58 29.90 -30.15
N ALA A 6 -18.02 31.04 -30.53
CA ALA A 6 -17.13 31.14 -31.71
C ALA A 6 -15.62 31.06 -31.40
N TRP A 7 -15.20 30.90 -30.14
CA TRP A 7 -13.77 30.87 -29.74
C TRP A 7 -13.20 29.46 -29.50
N LEU A 8 -14.03 28.40 -29.55
CA LEU A 8 -13.59 27.02 -29.29
C LEU A 8 -13.19 26.23 -30.55
N SER A 9 -13.26 26.81 -31.74
CA SER A 9 -13.01 26.10 -33.01
C SER A 9 -11.71 26.49 -33.73
N SER A 10 -10.86 27.32 -33.14
CA SER A 10 -9.60 27.76 -33.77
C SER A 10 -8.33 27.47 -32.96
N TRP A 11 -8.35 26.46 -32.09
CA TRP A 11 -7.10 25.91 -31.58
C TRP A 11 -6.45 25.00 -32.63
N PRO A 12 -5.22 25.29 -33.08
CA PRO A 12 -4.54 24.46 -34.04
C PRO A 12 -4.28 23.09 -33.39
N SER A 13 -4.96 22.06 -33.90
CA SER A 13 -4.88 20.68 -33.40
C SER A 13 -3.46 20.10 -33.40
N GLY A 14 -2.52 20.73 -34.14
CA GLY A 14 -1.09 20.39 -34.13
C GLY A 14 -0.35 20.81 -32.85
N ALA A 15 -0.56 22.04 -32.35
CA ALA A 15 0.18 22.55 -31.20
C ALA A 15 -0.20 21.83 -29.88
N ALA A 16 -1.48 21.51 -29.71
CA ALA A 16 -1.94 20.72 -28.57
C ALA A 16 -1.39 19.28 -28.60
N HIS A 17 -1.15 18.73 -29.79
CA HIS A 17 -0.61 17.37 -29.95
C HIS A 17 0.90 17.32 -29.68
N ASP A 18 1.64 18.37 -30.01
CA ASP A 18 3.08 18.47 -29.76
C ASP A 18 3.36 18.78 -28.27
N HIS A 19 2.60 19.67 -27.64
CA HIS A 19 2.68 19.89 -26.18
C HIS A 19 2.29 18.64 -25.36
N ALA A 20 1.33 17.84 -25.84
CA ALA A 20 0.96 16.58 -25.17
C ALA A 20 2.05 15.50 -25.27
N LYS A 21 2.82 15.47 -26.37
CA LYS A 21 3.96 14.55 -26.53
C LYS A 21 5.15 14.98 -25.66
N GLU A 22 5.41 16.27 -25.61
CA GLU A 22 6.45 16.86 -24.75
C GLU A 22 6.15 16.62 -23.27
N GLY A 23 4.92 16.86 -22.83
CA GLY A 23 4.47 16.56 -21.46
C GLY A 23 4.55 15.07 -21.09
N ALA A 24 4.27 14.17 -22.03
CA ALA A 24 4.42 12.72 -21.79
C ALA A 24 5.89 12.31 -21.62
N ALA A 25 6.80 12.83 -22.45
CA ALA A 25 8.23 12.55 -22.34
C ALA A 25 8.81 13.07 -21.01
N VAL A 26 8.39 14.27 -20.56
CA VAL A 26 8.81 14.81 -19.26
C VAL A 26 8.24 13.99 -18.11
N ALA A 27 6.97 13.58 -18.16
CA ALA A 27 6.37 12.71 -17.16
C ALA A 27 7.08 11.36 -17.04
N ASP A 28 7.47 10.76 -18.17
CA ASP A 28 8.27 9.52 -18.18
C ASP A 28 9.65 9.74 -17.56
N GLY A 29 10.34 10.85 -17.89
CA GLY A 29 11.63 11.20 -17.29
C GLY A 29 11.56 11.43 -15.78
N ILE A 30 10.51 12.08 -15.29
CA ILE A 30 10.23 12.25 -13.85
C ILE A 30 10.03 10.87 -13.20
N LEU A 31 9.20 10.03 -13.81
CA LEU A 31 8.90 8.71 -13.27
C LEU A 31 10.15 7.81 -13.22
N ASP A 32 10.97 7.82 -14.27
CA ASP A 32 12.23 7.08 -14.32
C ASP A 32 13.23 7.56 -13.27
N SER A 33 13.30 8.88 -13.05
CA SER A 33 14.12 9.46 -11.99
C SER A 33 13.66 9.01 -10.60
N LEU A 34 12.36 9.07 -10.32
CA LEU A 34 11.78 8.64 -9.04
C LEU A 34 11.93 7.13 -8.81
N ARG A 35 11.83 6.33 -9.86
CA ARG A 35 12.12 4.89 -9.83
C ARG A 35 13.57 4.62 -9.45
N HIS A 36 14.50 5.31 -10.09
CA HIS A 36 15.91 5.16 -9.81
C HIS A 36 16.22 5.54 -8.35
N LEU A 37 15.70 6.68 -7.88
CA LEU A 37 15.90 7.14 -6.50
C LEU A 37 15.33 6.17 -5.46
N LEU A 38 14.12 5.64 -5.70
CA LEU A 38 13.52 4.62 -4.82
C LEU A 38 14.29 3.30 -4.84
N ASN A 39 14.79 2.89 -6.01
CA ASN A 39 15.62 1.70 -6.16
C ASN A 39 16.93 1.84 -5.38
N CYS A 40 17.63 2.97 -5.50
CA CYS A 40 18.84 3.27 -4.71
C CYS A 40 18.54 3.22 -3.21
N LEU A 41 17.46 3.86 -2.77
CA LEU A 41 17.06 3.86 -1.36
C LEU A 41 16.75 2.45 -0.84
N ALA A 42 16.02 1.65 -1.61
CA ALA A 42 15.67 0.29 -1.26
C ALA A 42 16.90 -0.65 -1.22
N ALA A 43 17.88 -0.42 -2.10
CA ALA A 43 19.12 -1.19 -2.14
C ALA A 43 20.01 -0.99 -0.90
N LEU A 44 19.83 0.10 -0.15
CA LEU A 44 20.52 0.31 1.13
C LEU A 44 20.04 -0.64 2.22
N LEU A 45 18.87 -1.24 2.07
CA LEU A 45 18.28 -2.15 3.05
C LEU A 45 18.62 -3.60 2.68
N PRO A 46 19.58 -4.27 3.34
CA PRO A 46 19.99 -5.64 3.00
C PRO A 46 18.90 -6.69 3.31
N ALA A 47 17.79 -6.28 3.93
CA ALA A 47 16.67 -7.14 4.24
C ALA A 47 15.93 -7.60 2.96
N PRO A 48 15.24 -8.77 3.00
CA PRO A 48 14.40 -9.25 1.89
C PRO A 48 13.36 -8.21 1.42
N ALA A 49 12.91 -7.34 2.33
CA ALA A 49 12.03 -6.22 2.02
C ALA A 49 12.67 -5.19 1.07
N GLY A 50 13.95 -4.83 1.30
CA GLY A 50 14.71 -3.92 0.45
C GLY A 50 14.92 -4.47 -0.96
N LEU A 51 15.36 -5.73 -1.06
CA LEU A 51 15.53 -6.41 -2.35
C LEU A 51 14.22 -6.53 -3.15
N SER A 52 13.11 -6.88 -2.48
CA SER A 52 11.80 -6.93 -3.13
C SER A 52 11.34 -5.54 -3.58
N ALA A 53 11.53 -4.51 -2.76
CA ALA A 53 11.13 -3.15 -3.09
C ALA A 53 11.97 -2.56 -4.23
N ALA A 54 13.28 -2.82 -4.26
CA ALA A 54 14.17 -2.43 -5.35
C ALA A 54 13.69 -3.01 -6.69
N LYS A 55 13.38 -4.30 -6.71
CA LYS A 55 12.81 -4.97 -7.90
C LYS A 55 11.45 -4.37 -8.30
N ASP A 56 10.54 -4.22 -7.34
CA ASP A 56 9.20 -3.68 -7.61
C ASP A 56 9.27 -2.21 -8.09
N ALA A 57 10.24 -1.42 -7.63
CA ALA A 57 10.47 -0.05 -8.08
C ALA A 57 10.90 -0.01 -9.55
N VAL A 58 11.81 -0.90 -9.96
CA VAL A 58 12.22 -1.03 -11.36
C VAL A 58 11.04 -1.44 -12.24
N ASP A 59 10.11 -2.27 -11.76
CA ASP A 59 8.95 -2.68 -12.57
C ASP A 59 7.78 -1.67 -12.55
N SER A 60 7.83 -0.67 -11.67
CA SER A 60 6.77 0.31 -11.50
C SER A 60 6.68 1.28 -12.68
N ARG A 61 5.47 1.56 -13.16
CA ARG A 61 5.23 2.43 -14.33
C ARG A 61 4.24 3.58 -14.03
N SER A 62 4.03 3.90 -12.76
CA SER A 62 3.14 4.99 -12.34
C SER A 62 3.46 5.46 -10.92
N LEU A 63 3.08 6.69 -10.58
CA LEU A 63 3.25 7.24 -9.23
C LEU A 63 2.50 6.42 -8.16
N PRO A 64 1.25 5.95 -8.38
CA PRO A 64 0.60 5.05 -7.42
C PRO A 64 1.31 3.71 -7.22
N ALA A 65 2.01 3.20 -8.25
CA ALA A 65 2.80 1.98 -8.10
C ALA A 65 4.02 2.26 -7.21
N LEU A 66 4.72 3.37 -7.44
CA LEU A 66 5.86 3.77 -6.61
C LEU A 66 5.47 4.07 -5.17
N SER A 67 4.36 4.77 -4.94
CA SER A 67 3.87 5.03 -3.57
C SER A 67 3.53 3.72 -2.85
N LYS A 68 2.97 2.73 -3.56
CA LYS A 68 2.74 1.39 -3.03
C LYS A 68 4.04 0.67 -2.68
N VAL A 69 5.07 0.75 -3.53
CA VAL A 69 6.39 0.15 -3.26
C VAL A 69 7.02 0.78 -2.02
N LEU A 70 7.00 2.11 -1.91
CA LEU A 70 7.54 2.82 -0.74
C LEU A 70 6.76 2.49 0.55
N LYS A 71 5.42 2.48 0.49
CA LYS A 71 4.56 2.03 1.59
C LYS A 71 4.91 0.61 2.04
N ARG A 72 5.12 -0.30 1.09
CA ARG A 72 5.48 -1.69 1.37
C ARG A 72 6.88 -1.80 1.98
N LEU A 73 7.86 -1.08 1.43
CA LEU A 73 9.21 -1.00 1.98
C LEU A 73 9.16 -0.57 3.44
N TRP A 74 8.40 0.48 3.74
CA TRP A 74 8.19 0.89 5.13
C TRP A 74 7.53 -0.22 5.92
N PHE A 75 6.41 -0.78 5.46
CA PHE A 75 5.62 -1.75 6.22
C PHE A 75 6.39 -3.03 6.57
N ASP A 76 7.16 -3.56 5.60
CA ASP A 76 7.88 -4.83 5.71
C ASP A 76 9.24 -4.70 6.42
N THR A 77 9.81 -3.49 6.49
CA THR A 77 11.10 -3.24 7.17
C THR A 77 10.89 -2.92 8.65
N ARG A 78 11.69 -3.53 9.52
CA ARG A 78 11.75 -3.16 10.95
C ARG A 78 12.84 -2.13 11.15
N PHE A 79 12.47 -0.85 11.07
CA PHE A 79 13.39 0.21 11.41
C PHE A 79 13.70 0.17 12.91
N SER A 80 14.97 0.35 13.24
CA SER A 80 15.48 0.42 14.62
C SER A 80 15.35 1.82 15.24
N VAL A 81 14.82 2.78 14.47
CA VAL A 81 14.79 4.20 14.81
C VAL A 81 13.38 4.58 15.22
N GLU A 82 13.28 5.41 16.26
CA GLU A 82 12.01 5.97 16.73
C GLU A 82 11.51 7.02 15.73
N TRP A 83 10.59 6.61 14.85
CA TRP A 83 9.78 7.52 14.05
C TRP A 83 8.42 7.65 14.75
N GLY A 84 8.01 8.85 15.16
CA GLY A 84 6.77 9.02 15.93
C GLY A 84 5.54 8.48 15.19
N ALA A 85 4.62 7.81 15.90
CA ALA A 85 3.42 7.22 15.30
C ALA A 85 2.54 8.25 14.55
N SER A 86 2.49 9.49 15.06
CA SER A 86 1.78 10.61 14.43
C SER A 86 2.45 11.05 13.12
N GLU A 87 3.78 11.18 13.12
CA GLU A 87 4.56 11.54 11.93
C GLU A 87 4.49 10.44 10.86
N GLN A 88 4.60 9.18 11.28
CA GLN A 88 4.36 8.02 10.42
C GLN A 88 2.97 8.10 9.79
N ALA A 89 1.93 8.37 10.58
CA ALA A 89 0.57 8.45 10.08
C ALA A 89 0.38 9.61 9.08
N ALA A 90 0.96 10.77 9.33
CA ALA A 90 0.93 11.90 8.39
C ALA A 90 1.63 11.55 7.06
N TRP A 91 2.84 11.00 7.14
CA TRP A 91 3.59 10.54 5.96
C TRP A 91 2.84 9.46 5.16
N LEU A 92 2.22 8.50 5.85
CA LEU A 92 1.42 7.47 5.19
C LEU A 92 0.16 8.05 4.53
N ALA A 93 -0.48 9.03 5.16
CA ALA A 93 -1.66 9.67 4.60
C ALA A 93 -1.34 10.34 3.27
N GLU A 94 -0.20 11.03 3.16
CA GLU A 94 0.30 11.60 1.91
C GLU A 94 0.55 10.53 0.83
N LEU A 95 1.21 9.41 1.19
CA LEU A 95 1.43 8.31 0.25
C LEU A 95 0.14 7.65 -0.24
N LEU A 96 -0.83 7.47 0.65
CA LEU A 96 -2.15 6.93 0.31
C LEU A 96 -2.90 7.89 -0.61
N LEU A 97 -2.80 9.20 -0.37
CA LEU A 97 -3.40 10.25 -1.19
C LEU A 97 -2.90 10.19 -2.63
N ILE A 98 -1.64 9.83 -2.89
CA ILE A 98 -1.14 9.60 -4.26
C ILE A 98 -2.00 8.54 -4.97
N SER A 99 -2.21 7.40 -4.33
CA SER A 99 -2.94 6.29 -4.95
C SER A 99 -4.44 6.55 -5.07
N GLN A 100 -5.07 7.07 -4.00
CA GLN A 100 -6.51 7.29 -3.96
C GLN A 100 -6.90 8.56 -4.73
N GLY A 101 -6.12 9.64 -4.61
CA GLY A 101 -6.30 10.88 -5.36
C GLY A 101 -6.17 10.68 -6.85
N CYS A 102 -5.16 9.92 -7.33
CA CYS A 102 -5.07 9.58 -8.75
C CYS A 102 -6.27 8.74 -9.22
N ARG A 103 -6.75 7.80 -8.41
CA ARG A 103 -7.91 6.95 -8.73
C ARG A 103 -9.22 7.74 -8.78
N GLU A 104 -9.38 8.72 -7.89
CA GLU A 104 -10.57 9.57 -7.77
C GLU A 104 -10.51 10.80 -8.68
N GLY A 105 -9.40 10.98 -9.39
CA GLY A 105 -9.18 12.13 -10.26
C GLY A 105 -9.04 13.45 -9.52
N GLN A 106 -8.69 13.40 -8.23
CA GLN A 106 -8.50 14.57 -7.37
C GLN A 106 -7.05 15.03 -7.30
N LEU A 107 -6.12 14.27 -7.89
CA LEU A 107 -4.68 14.56 -7.86
C LEU A 107 -4.07 14.50 -9.26
N SER A 108 -3.43 15.60 -9.67
CA SER A 108 -2.66 15.68 -10.92
C SER A 108 -1.37 14.87 -10.82
N PHE A 109 -0.75 14.57 -11.97
CA PHE A 109 0.50 13.80 -11.99
C PHE A 109 1.60 14.55 -11.26
N TYR A 110 1.72 15.85 -11.53
CA TYR A 110 2.73 16.71 -10.91
C TYR A 110 2.50 16.86 -9.40
N GLY A 111 1.25 16.99 -8.95
CA GLY A 111 0.92 17.01 -7.52
C GLY A 111 1.31 15.70 -6.82
N GLY A 112 1.01 14.55 -7.45
CA GLY A 112 1.46 13.25 -6.94
C GLY A 112 2.98 13.10 -6.95
N GLY A 113 3.66 13.69 -7.92
CA GLY A 113 5.13 13.71 -8.00
C GLY A 113 5.75 14.48 -6.84
N VAL A 114 5.21 15.65 -6.49
CA VAL A 114 5.67 16.47 -5.36
C VAL A 114 5.49 15.70 -4.06
N LEU A 115 4.30 15.14 -3.81
CA LEU A 115 4.03 14.32 -2.63
C LEU A 115 4.98 13.11 -2.54
N LEU A 116 5.25 12.44 -3.66
CA LEU A 116 6.17 11.31 -3.68
C LEU A 116 7.61 11.74 -3.37
N CYS A 117 8.06 12.90 -3.85
CA CYS A 117 9.37 13.44 -3.53
C CYS A 117 9.50 13.75 -2.04
N GLN A 118 8.50 14.42 -1.45
CA GLN A 118 8.46 14.73 -0.03
C GLN A 118 8.46 13.45 0.81
N SER A 119 7.64 12.47 0.42
CA SER A 119 7.58 11.17 1.07
C SER A 119 8.88 10.38 0.99
N LEU A 120 9.58 10.42 -0.16
CA LEU A 120 10.90 9.80 -0.33
C LEU A 120 11.94 10.45 0.59
N MET A 121 11.97 11.78 0.63
CA MET A 121 12.91 12.52 1.49
C MET A 121 12.67 12.22 2.97
N ALA A 122 11.41 12.25 3.41
CA ALA A 122 11.04 11.93 4.79
C ALA A 122 11.42 10.49 5.16
N CYS A 123 11.11 9.51 4.30
CA CYS A 123 11.47 8.11 4.54
C CYS A 123 12.99 7.89 4.59
N ALA A 124 13.74 8.55 3.68
CA ALA A 124 15.19 8.49 3.68
C ALA A 124 15.78 9.02 4.99
N ARG A 125 15.37 10.22 5.40
CA ARG A 125 15.91 10.92 6.59
C ARG A 125 15.48 10.31 7.91
N CYS A 126 14.20 9.94 8.05
CA CYS A 126 13.64 9.50 9.32
C CYS A 126 13.77 7.99 9.54
N CYS A 127 13.99 7.20 8.48
CA CYS A 127 14.00 5.74 8.58
C CYS A 127 15.24 5.09 7.98
N VAL A 128 15.47 5.23 6.68
CA VAL A 128 16.42 4.38 5.97
C VAL A 128 17.87 4.67 6.38
N TYR A 129 18.32 5.92 6.27
CA TYR A 129 19.70 6.28 6.62
C TYR A 129 20.03 6.07 8.10
N PRO A 130 19.17 6.51 9.05
CA PRO A 130 19.39 6.20 10.47
C PRO A 130 19.41 4.70 10.77
N HIS A 131 18.57 3.90 10.11
CA HIS A 131 18.53 2.45 10.32
C HIS A 131 19.80 1.74 9.85
N VAL A 132 20.38 2.17 8.74
CA VAL A 132 21.63 1.61 8.20
C VAL A 132 22.86 2.22 8.90
N GLY A 133 22.70 3.31 9.66
CA GLY A 133 23.79 4.00 10.34
C GLY A 133 24.69 4.79 9.40
N LEU A 134 24.16 5.26 8.27
CA LEU A 134 24.89 6.05 7.28
C LEU A 134 24.38 7.50 7.28
N PRO A 135 25.26 8.49 7.00
CA PRO A 135 24.80 9.84 6.71
C PRO A 135 23.98 9.86 5.42
N VAL A 136 23.04 10.80 5.33
CA VAL A 136 22.22 10.98 4.14
C VAL A 136 23.09 11.34 2.94
N ASP A 137 22.98 10.58 1.85
CA ASP A 137 23.71 10.85 0.61
C ASP A 137 23.29 12.19 -0.01
N GLU A 138 24.22 13.14 -0.04
CA GLU A 138 24.02 14.47 -0.60
C GLU A 138 23.70 14.43 -2.10
N ALA A 139 24.32 13.53 -2.86
CA ALA A 139 24.08 13.40 -4.30
C ALA A 139 22.68 12.85 -4.58
N TRP A 140 22.22 11.90 -3.77
CA TRP A 140 20.84 11.42 -3.81
C TRP A 140 19.85 12.55 -3.47
N CYS A 141 20.14 13.35 -2.43
CA CYS A 141 19.32 14.50 -2.05
C CYS A 141 19.27 15.58 -3.14
N GLN A 142 20.40 15.90 -3.78
CA GLN A 142 20.46 16.85 -4.89
C GLN A 142 19.65 16.35 -6.09
N SER A 143 19.74 15.06 -6.40
CA SER A 143 18.98 14.44 -7.49
C SER A 143 17.46 14.52 -7.23
N LEU A 144 17.03 14.18 -6.01
CA LEU A 144 15.63 14.31 -5.60
C LEU A 144 15.17 15.77 -5.58
N GLY A 145 16.01 16.68 -5.09
CA GLY A 145 15.76 18.12 -5.07
C GLY A 145 15.61 18.72 -6.47
N THR A 146 16.38 18.23 -7.45
CA THR A 146 16.26 18.60 -8.87
C THR A 146 14.88 18.21 -9.42
N VAL A 147 14.44 16.97 -9.16
CA VAL A 147 13.10 16.51 -9.58
C VAL A 147 12.00 17.34 -8.91
N HIS A 148 12.11 17.60 -7.60
CA HIS A 148 11.13 18.41 -6.86
C HIS A 148 11.05 19.84 -7.41
N THR A 149 12.20 20.47 -7.67
CA THR A 149 12.24 21.84 -8.20
C THR A 149 11.68 21.91 -9.62
N ALA A 150 11.95 20.91 -10.47
CA ALA A 150 11.34 20.81 -11.80
C ALA A 150 9.81 20.70 -11.70
N LEU A 151 9.30 19.87 -10.78
CA LEU A 151 7.87 19.71 -10.52
C LEU A 151 7.20 21.01 -10.03
N GLU A 152 7.82 21.71 -9.08
CA GLU A 152 7.25 22.93 -8.49
C GLU A 152 7.37 24.17 -9.37
N ARG A 153 8.49 24.33 -10.07
CA ARG A 153 8.79 25.53 -10.87
C ARG A 153 8.14 25.45 -12.24
N ASP A 154 8.35 24.35 -12.95
CA ASP A 154 8.01 24.26 -14.37
C ASP A 154 6.54 23.86 -14.57
N PHE A 155 5.90 23.27 -13.55
CA PHE A 155 4.50 22.82 -13.60
C PHE A 155 3.60 23.51 -12.57
N ARG A 156 4.02 24.67 -12.04
CA ARG A 156 3.28 25.44 -11.03
C ARG A 156 1.85 25.78 -11.43
N GLU A 157 1.63 26.09 -12.71
CA GLU A 157 0.30 26.38 -13.25
C GLU A 157 -0.60 25.13 -13.31
N HIS A 158 -0.02 23.96 -13.60
CA HIS A 158 -0.70 22.66 -13.56
C HIS A 158 -0.96 22.18 -12.12
N LEU A 159 -0.20 22.67 -11.13
CA LEU A 159 -0.47 22.43 -9.70
C LEU A 159 -1.60 23.30 -9.17
N ARG A 160 -1.79 24.52 -9.71
CA ARG A 160 -2.85 25.46 -9.31
C ARG A 160 -4.23 25.07 -9.83
N HIS A 161 -4.30 24.31 -10.91
CA HIS A 161 -5.54 23.76 -11.44
C HIS A 161 -5.58 22.26 -11.10
N LEU A 162 -6.38 21.86 -10.12
CA LEU A 162 -6.66 20.44 -9.84
C LEU A 162 -7.86 19.96 -10.67
N PRO A 163 -7.66 19.53 -11.93
CA PRO A 163 -8.43 18.41 -12.44
C PRO A 163 -7.51 17.26 -12.85
N ALA A 164 -8.02 16.03 -12.75
CA ALA A 164 -7.31 14.82 -13.13
C ALA A 164 -6.65 14.91 -14.52
N ASP A 165 -5.32 14.92 -14.56
CA ASP A 165 -4.60 14.81 -15.83
C ASP A 165 -4.66 13.39 -16.38
N HIS A 166 -4.73 13.28 -17.71
CA HIS A 166 -4.71 12.01 -18.44
C HIS A 166 -3.44 11.17 -18.17
N LEU A 167 -2.39 11.83 -17.70
CA LEU A 167 -1.08 11.25 -17.35
C LEU A 167 -1.12 10.41 -16.06
N CYS A 168 -2.07 10.68 -15.15
CA CYS A 168 -2.36 9.81 -14.00
C CYS A 168 -3.08 8.51 -14.37
N GLY A 169 -3.45 8.35 -15.65
CA GLY A 169 -4.15 7.18 -16.15
C GLY A 169 -5.64 7.10 -15.81
N SER A 170 -6.28 8.19 -15.39
CA SER A 170 -7.68 8.15 -14.91
C SER A 170 -8.75 8.09 -16.03
N LYS A 171 -8.41 8.33 -17.30
CA LYS A 171 -9.42 8.46 -18.40
C LYS A 171 -9.26 7.54 -19.63
N ARG A 172 -8.38 6.54 -19.63
CA ARG A 172 -8.34 5.53 -20.71
C ARG A 172 -9.09 4.28 -20.29
N ASP A 173 -10.14 3.93 -21.05
CA ASP A 173 -11.06 2.79 -20.91
C ASP A 173 -10.58 1.74 -19.89
N GLY A 174 -11.15 1.84 -18.69
CA GLY A 174 -10.77 1.08 -17.51
C GLY A 174 -11.10 -0.42 -17.56
N LEU A 175 -11.42 -0.97 -18.73
CA LEU A 175 -11.82 -2.36 -18.81
C LEU A 175 -10.69 -3.32 -19.16
N VAL A 176 -9.73 -3.00 -20.04
CA VAL A 176 -8.62 -3.93 -20.30
C VAL A 176 -7.40 -3.20 -20.87
N SER A 177 -6.47 -2.80 -20.00
CA SER A 177 -5.11 -2.45 -20.40
C SER A 177 -4.18 -3.53 -19.88
N THR A 178 -3.41 -4.17 -20.77
CA THR A 178 -2.40 -5.19 -20.43
C THR A 178 -1.42 -4.70 -19.37
N ASN A 179 -1.09 -3.41 -19.42
CA ASN A 179 -0.15 -2.75 -18.52
C ASN A 179 -0.68 -2.59 -17.09
N ARG A 180 -1.98 -2.83 -16.86
CA ARG A 180 -2.62 -2.78 -15.53
C ARG A 180 -2.88 -4.15 -14.93
N LEU A 181 -2.60 -5.22 -15.67
CA LEU A 181 -2.71 -6.56 -15.14
C LEU A 181 -1.56 -6.79 -14.14
N PRO A 182 -1.83 -7.42 -12.97
CA PRO A 182 -0.77 -7.89 -12.09
C PRO A 182 0.27 -8.72 -12.87
N ALA A 183 1.55 -8.59 -12.52
CA ALA A 183 2.65 -9.22 -13.24
C ALA A 183 2.47 -10.75 -13.40
N ILE A 184 1.80 -11.39 -12.44
CA ILE A 184 1.48 -12.82 -12.51
C ILE A 184 0.55 -13.17 -13.67
N PHE A 185 -0.44 -12.33 -13.98
CA PHE A 185 -1.34 -12.54 -15.12
C PHE A 185 -0.63 -12.22 -16.44
N ARG A 186 0.23 -11.19 -16.47
CA ARG A 186 1.02 -10.90 -17.66
C ARG A 186 1.96 -12.04 -18.04
N ARG A 187 2.63 -12.65 -17.04
CA ARG A 187 3.49 -13.82 -17.25
C ARG A 187 2.71 -15.07 -17.60
N MET A 188 1.56 -15.29 -16.96
CA MET A 188 0.71 -16.45 -17.21
C MET A 188 0.09 -16.46 -18.62
N PHE A 189 -0.14 -15.28 -19.19
CA PHE A 189 -0.71 -15.13 -20.54
C PHE A 189 0.32 -14.67 -21.59
N ASP A 190 1.61 -14.65 -21.26
CA ASP A 190 2.71 -14.20 -22.13
C ASP A 190 2.45 -12.83 -22.80
N LEU A 191 1.92 -11.88 -22.02
CA LEU A 191 1.49 -10.56 -22.51
C LEU A 191 2.60 -9.50 -22.42
N GLU A 192 3.84 -9.90 -22.13
CA GLU A 192 4.96 -8.95 -22.06
C GLU A 192 5.29 -8.42 -23.47
N GLY A 193 5.31 -7.10 -23.62
CA GLY A 193 5.64 -6.41 -24.88
C GLY A 193 4.52 -6.35 -25.93
N HIS A 194 3.38 -7.01 -25.74
CA HIS A 194 2.32 -7.09 -26.75
C HIS A 194 1.15 -6.14 -26.48
N ARG A 195 0.77 -5.32 -27.47
CA ARG A 195 -0.48 -4.53 -27.45
C ARG A 195 -1.63 -5.44 -27.88
N LEU A 196 -2.52 -5.79 -26.95
CA LEU A 196 -3.71 -6.57 -27.28
C LEU A 196 -4.64 -5.78 -28.19
N THR A 197 -5.11 -6.43 -29.27
CA THR A 197 -6.18 -5.93 -30.12
C THR A 197 -7.49 -5.83 -29.34
N PRO A 198 -8.48 -5.03 -29.78
CA PRO A 198 -9.78 -4.92 -29.11
C PRO A 198 -10.47 -6.28 -28.88
N VAL A 199 -10.31 -7.21 -29.83
CA VAL A 199 -10.83 -8.57 -29.74
C VAL A 199 -10.08 -9.39 -28.69
N GLN A 200 -8.75 -9.26 -28.60
CA GLN A 200 -7.96 -9.92 -27.56
C GLN A 200 -8.22 -9.35 -26.16
N LYS A 201 -8.51 -8.05 -26.06
CA LYS A 201 -8.98 -7.43 -24.81
C LYS A 201 -10.31 -8.01 -24.36
N ALA A 202 -11.28 -8.12 -25.27
CA ALA A 202 -12.56 -8.76 -24.99
C ALA A 202 -12.38 -10.24 -24.63
N GLY A 203 -11.52 -10.97 -25.34
CA GLY A 203 -11.18 -12.37 -25.07
C GLY A 203 -10.49 -12.59 -23.72
N LEU A 204 -9.59 -11.69 -23.32
CA LEU A 204 -8.98 -11.70 -21.98
C LEU A 204 -10.01 -11.36 -20.89
N GLY A 205 -10.90 -10.42 -21.16
CA GLY A 205 -12.05 -10.13 -20.30
C GLY A 205 -12.93 -11.35 -20.09
N VAL A 206 -13.17 -12.16 -21.13
CA VAL A 206 -13.92 -13.42 -21.06
C VAL A 206 -13.13 -14.50 -20.32
N ALA A 207 -11.80 -14.60 -20.52
CA ALA A 207 -10.94 -15.57 -19.83
C ALA A 207 -10.83 -15.32 -18.32
N ILE A 208 -10.86 -14.05 -17.89
CA ILE A 208 -10.95 -13.66 -16.46
C ILE A 208 -12.32 -14.01 -15.85
N VAL A 209 -13.36 -14.11 -16.68
CA VAL A 209 -14.75 -14.36 -16.29
C VAL A 209 -15.18 -15.83 -16.46
N MET A 210 -14.31 -16.70 -16.99
CA MET A 210 -14.57 -18.14 -17.04
C MET A 210 -14.51 -18.80 -15.65
N PRO A 211 -15.25 -19.90 -15.41
CA PRO A 211 -15.44 -20.46 -14.08
C PRO A 211 -14.12 -20.92 -13.46
N GLY A 212 -13.71 -20.21 -12.42
CA GLY A 212 -12.47 -20.33 -11.67
C GLY A 212 -12.36 -19.15 -10.72
N THR A 213 -11.46 -19.20 -9.74
CA THR A 213 -11.34 -18.24 -8.62
C THR A 213 -11.23 -16.74 -9.00
N GLY A 214 -11.03 -16.40 -10.28
CA GLY A 214 -11.04 -15.02 -10.79
C GLY A 214 -12.42 -14.34 -10.87
N VAL A 215 -13.51 -15.09 -11.05
CA VAL A 215 -14.87 -14.52 -11.27
C VAL A 215 -15.39 -13.76 -10.05
N LEU A 216 -15.12 -14.27 -8.84
CA LEU A 216 -15.56 -13.65 -7.59
C LEU A 216 -14.82 -12.31 -7.34
N ALA A 217 -13.54 -12.23 -7.70
CA ALA A 217 -12.75 -11.01 -7.50
C ALA A 217 -13.14 -9.91 -8.50
N ALA A 218 -13.30 -10.23 -9.78
CA ALA A 218 -13.62 -9.24 -10.81
C ALA A 218 -15.08 -8.75 -10.74
N GLY A 219 -16.05 -9.64 -10.48
CA GLY A 219 -17.46 -9.29 -10.31
C GLY A 219 -17.71 -8.39 -9.11
N GLY A 220 -17.02 -8.63 -7.98
CA GLY A 220 -17.08 -7.78 -6.79
C GLY A 220 -16.52 -6.38 -7.02
N ILE A 221 -15.43 -6.26 -7.79
CA ILE A 221 -14.82 -4.97 -8.14
C ILE A 221 -15.75 -4.15 -9.06
N GLY A 222 -16.37 -4.78 -10.06
CA GLY A 222 -17.30 -4.12 -10.98
C GLY A 222 -18.56 -3.59 -10.27
N ALA A 223 -19.18 -4.40 -9.43
CA ALA A 223 -20.35 -3.99 -8.64
C ALA A 223 -20.00 -2.88 -7.64
N ALA A 224 -18.85 -2.95 -6.97
CA ALA A 224 -18.38 -1.90 -6.06
C ALA A 224 -18.13 -0.56 -6.78
N LEU A 225 -17.61 -0.59 -8.00
CA LEU A 225 -17.41 0.62 -8.82
C LEU A 225 -18.74 1.25 -9.26
N LEU A 226 -19.73 0.44 -9.64
CA LEU A 226 -21.07 0.93 -10.03
C LEU A 226 -21.84 1.51 -8.83
N VAL A 227 -21.82 0.83 -7.68
CA VAL A 227 -22.43 1.32 -6.43
C VAL A 227 -21.76 2.62 -5.96
N ARG A 228 -20.44 2.71 -6.10
CA ARG A 228 -19.69 3.93 -5.76
C ARG A 228 -20.03 5.10 -6.68
N ARG A 229 -20.15 4.86 -7.99
CA ARG A 229 -20.55 5.88 -8.97
C ARG A 229 -21.99 6.35 -8.75
N ALA A 230 -22.89 5.44 -8.37
CA ALA A 230 -24.26 5.76 -7.98
C ALA A 230 -24.32 6.58 -6.68
N ARG A 231 -23.45 6.31 -5.70
CA ARG A 231 -23.35 7.12 -4.46
C ARG A 231 -22.76 8.51 -4.71
N GLN A 232 -21.81 8.65 -5.62
CA GLN A 232 -21.21 9.94 -5.98
C GLN A 232 -22.17 10.83 -6.77
N ALA A 233 -23.12 10.26 -7.52
CA ALA A 233 -24.16 11.03 -8.21
C ALA A 233 -25.20 11.66 -7.25
N GLY A 234 -25.22 11.26 -5.97
CA GLY A 234 -26.22 11.70 -4.98
C GLY A 234 -25.70 12.64 -3.89
N LYS A 235 -24.40 12.96 -3.84
CA LYS A 235 -23.85 13.89 -2.83
C LYS A 235 -23.55 15.25 -3.45
N LYS A 236 -24.31 16.27 -3.04
CA LYS A 236 -24.02 17.69 -3.29
C LYS A 236 -23.06 18.21 -2.21
N ASP A 237 -22.10 19.04 -2.64
CA ASP A 237 -21.31 20.02 -1.87
C ASP A 237 -20.59 19.54 -0.59
N GLU A 238 -19.95 18.37 -0.62
CA GLU A 238 -18.81 18.09 0.27
C GLU A 238 -17.51 18.30 -0.53
N ASP A 239 -16.51 18.98 0.04
CA ASP A 239 -15.18 19.05 -0.56
C ASP A 239 -14.60 17.62 -0.64
N LEU A 240 -14.62 17.06 -1.85
CA LEU A 240 -14.19 15.69 -2.12
C LEU A 240 -12.75 15.46 -1.69
N LEU A 241 -11.92 16.51 -1.69
CA LEU A 241 -10.53 16.43 -1.27
C LEU A 241 -10.43 16.28 0.27
N GLU A 242 -11.18 17.06 1.04
CA GLU A 242 -11.20 16.94 2.50
C GLU A 242 -11.69 15.55 2.94
N VAL A 243 -12.75 15.05 2.31
CA VAL A 243 -13.27 13.69 2.56
C VAL A 243 -12.22 12.63 2.23
N LEU A 244 -11.46 12.82 1.15
CA LEU A 244 -10.39 11.91 0.74
C LEU A 244 -9.21 11.93 1.72
N GLN A 245 -8.79 13.12 2.14
CA GLN A 245 -7.72 13.31 3.12
C GLN A 245 -8.08 12.69 4.46
N SER A 246 -9.31 12.86 4.93
CA SER A 246 -9.81 12.25 6.16
C SER A 246 -9.73 10.72 6.09
N LYS A 247 -10.21 10.12 4.99
CA LYS A 247 -10.09 8.66 4.75
C LYS A 247 -8.65 8.17 4.72
N CYS A 248 -7.77 8.89 4.01
CA CYS A 248 -6.35 8.54 3.95
C CYS A 248 -5.70 8.62 5.34
N SER A 249 -6.08 9.61 6.15
CA SER A 249 -5.57 9.79 7.51
C SER A 249 -6.04 8.69 8.46
N GLU A 250 -7.30 8.28 8.36
CA GLU A 250 -7.83 7.14 9.13
C GLU A 250 -7.15 5.82 8.74
N GLU A 251 -7.01 5.57 7.44
CA GLU A 251 -6.33 4.38 6.93
C GLU A 251 -4.85 4.36 7.34
N ALA A 252 -4.17 5.51 7.28
CA ALA A 252 -2.78 5.65 7.71
C ALA A 252 -2.61 5.33 9.21
N ARG A 253 -3.44 5.91 10.07
CA ARG A 253 -3.45 5.60 11.52
C ARG A 253 -3.63 4.11 11.77
N TRP A 254 -4.52 3.47 11.02
CA TRP A 254 -4.74 2.03 11.14
C TRP A 254 -3.52 1.21 10.67
N LEU A 255 -2.87 1.61 9.58
CA LEU A 255 -1.66 0.96 9.08
C LEU A 255 -0.49 1.08 10.05
N VAL A 256 -0.30 2.24 10.69
CA VAL A 256 0.71 2.45 11.73
C VAL A 256 0.46 1.53 12.91
N ARG A 257 -0.76 1.53 13.46
CA ARG A 257 -1.14 0.61 14.55
C ARG A 257 -0.88 -0.85 14.20
N ARG A 258 -1.14 -1.25 12.96
CA ARG A 258 -0.90 -2.60 12.47
C ARG A 258 0.59 -2.93 12.33
N LYS A 259 1.44 -1.96 11.98
CA LYS A 259 2.88 -2.13 11.93
C LYS A 259 3.47 -2.30 13.33
N GLU A 260 3.04 -1.46 14.26
CA GLU A 260 3.51 -1.38 15.65
C GLU A 260 3.03 -2.52 16.54
N ASN A 261 1.83 -3.06 16.28
CA ASN A 261 1.23 -4.13 17.07
C ASN A 261 1.08 -5.44 16.25
N PRO A 262 2.19 -6.06 15.77
CA PRO A 262 2.10 -7.35 15.12
C PRO A 262 1.72 -8.45 16.12
N ILE A 263 1.16 -9.54 15.64
CA ILE A 263 1.02 -10.76 16.44
C ILE A 263 2.32 -11.53 16.33
N GLU A 264 3.00 -11.74 17.45
CA GLU A 264 4.23 -12.52 17.48
C GLU A 264 3.87 -13.99 17.62
N VAL A 265 4.35 -14.84 16.71
CA VAL A 265 4.11 -16.28 16.77
C VAL A 265 5.43 -17.00 16.85
N THR A 266 5.59 -17.86 17.85
CA THR A 266 6.78 -18.69 18.04
C THR A 266 6.39 -20.16 18.01
N TYR A 267 7.09 -20.97 17.22
CA TYR A 267 6.90 -22.42 17.20
C TYR A 267 8.01 -23.09 18.01
N LEU A 268 7.66 -23.73 19.12
CA LEU A 268 8.63 -24.39 20.00
C LEU A 268 9.00 -25.79 19.49
N PRO A 269 10.26 -26.23 19.70
CA PRO A 269 10.63 -27.62 19.45
C PRO A 269 9.89 -28.56 20.42
N GLY A 270 9.39 -29.68 19.90
CA GLY A 270 8.73 -30.68 20.74
C GLY A 270 9.74 -31.54 21.50
N ALA A 271 9.29 -32.14 22.60
CA ALA A 271 10.10 -33.09 23.36
C ALA A 271 10.57 -34.24 22.47
N ALA A 272 11.88 -34.55 22.51
CA ALA A 272 12.51 -35.60 21.70
C ALA A 272 12.31 -35.46 20.17
N GLY A 273 12.10 -34.25 19.64
CA GLY A 273 11.90 -34.03 18.21
C GLY A 273 10.49 -34.38 17.71
N ALA A 274 9.52 -34.53 18.61
CA ALA A 274 8.13 -34.73 18.24
C ALA A 274 7.53 -33.47 17.57
N GLY A 275 6.72 -33.67 16.52
CA GLY A 275 5.97 -32.61 15.84
C GLY A 275 6.33 -32.42 14.37
N PRO A 276 5.53 -31.61 13.63
CA PRO A 276 5.83 -31.29 12.25
C PRO A 276 7.14 -30.53 12.09
N ALA A 277 7.92 -30.87 11.05
CA ALA A 277 9.14 -30.15 10.67
C ALA A 277 8.87 -28.69 10.25
N GLN A 278 7.65 -28.40 9.83
CA GLN A 278 7.19 -27.05 9.53
C GLN A 278 5.70 -26.93 9.82
N VAL A 279 5.28 -25.76 10.28
CA VAL A 279 3.87 -25.39 10.44
C VAL A 279 3.56 -24.13 9.63
N LYS A 280 2.38 -24.07 9.03
CA LYS A 280 1.85 -22.88 8.39
C LYS A 280 0.87 -22.21 9.34
N VAL A 281 1.12 -20.95 9.68
CA VAL A 281 0.28 -20.16 10.58
C VAL A 281 -0.45 -19.10 9.78
N ALA A 282 -1.76 -18.96 10.00
CA ALA A 282 -2.59 -17.94 9.35
C ALA A 282 -3.40 -17.15 10.39
N ALA A 283 -3.27 -15.83 10.37
CA ALA A 283 -4.05 -14.89 11.15
C ALA A 283 -5.08 -14.19 10.25
N HIS A 284 -6.34 -14.17 10.67
CA HIS A 284 -7.42 -13.49 9.93
C HIS A 284 -8.43 -12.86 10.89
N VAL A 285 -9.12 -11.81 10.45
CA VAL A 285 -10.17 -11.16 11.22
C VAL A 285 -11.40 -12.06 11.31
N ARG A 286 -11.96 -12.25 12.51
CA ARG A 286 -13.05 -13.20 12.80
C ARG A 286 -14.28 -13.03 11.89
N GLN A 287 -14.58 -11.82 11.44
CA GLN A 287 -15.74 -11.51 10.59
C GLN A 287 -15.59 -11.96 9.13
N THR A 288 -14.43 -12.47 8.71
CA THR A 288 -14.24 -12.99 7.35
C THR A 288 -14.76 -14.42 7.22
N LEU A 289 -15.97 -14.56 6.64
CA LEU A 289 -16.68 -15.85 6.42
C LEU A 289 -15.95 -16.84 5.50
N VAL A 290 -14.98 -16.36 4.71
CA VAL A 290 -14.19 -17.20 3.79
C VAL A 290 -12.74 -17.18 4.26
N SER A 291 -12.37 -18.15 5.11
CA SER A 291 -10.99 -18.38 5.54
C SER A 291 -10.24 -19.13 4.43
N ALA A 292 -10.15 -18.54 3.25
CA ALA A 292 -9.31 -19.06 2.17
C ALA A 292 -7.86 -18.77 2.56
N VAL A 293 -7.15 -19.79 3.03
CA VAL A 293 -5.71 -19.68 3.30
C VAL A 293 -5.01 -19.61 1.94
N PRO A 294 -4.40 -18.47 1.55
CA PRO A 294 -3.76 -18.36 0.25
C PRO A 294 -2.68 -19.44 0.11
N LEU A 295 -2.70 -20.14 -1.02
CA LEU A 295 -1.65 -21.04 -1.48
C LEU A 295 -0.48 -20.17 -1.99
N GLY A 296 0.19 -19.49 -1.07
CA GLY A 296 1.33 -18.62 -1.35
C GLY A 296 1.31 -17.32 -0.57
N SER A 297 2.49 -16.74 -0.36
CA SER A 297 2.67 -15.39 0.18
C SER A 297 2.34 -14.35 -0.90
N LEU A 298 1.07 -14.21 -1.25
CA LEU A 298 0.62 -13.11 -2.12
C LEU A 298 0.62 -11.82 -1.28
N GLY A 299 1.59 -10.94 -1.54
CA GLY A 299 1.66 -9.59 -0.94
C GLY A 299 0.35 -8.81 -1.14
N SER A 300 0.08 -7.74 -0.39
CA SER A 300 0.94 -6.56 -0.41
C SER A 300 0.78 -5.63 0.80
N ASP A 301 0.19 -6.09 1.90
CA ASP A 301 -0.08 -5.23 3.06
C ASP A 301 -0.08 -6.07 4.34
N GLY A 302 1.06 -6.71 4.61
CA GLY A 302 1.30 -7.52 5.81
C GLY A 302 1.19 -9.03 5.62
N VAL A 303 2.11 -9.73 6.28
CA VAL A 303 2.17 -11.19 6.34
C VAL A 303 1.04 -11.65 7.26
N GLY A 304 -0.15 -11.93 6.71
CA GLY A 304 -1.22 -12.61 7.45
C GLY A 304 -0.95 -14.11 7.60
N VAL A 305 0.04 -14.64 6.87
CA VAL A 305 0.35 -16.07 6.80
C VAL A 305 1.85 -16.28 6.74
N ALA A 306 2.40 -17.15 7.58
CA ALA A 306 3.83 -17.49 7.59
C ALA A 306 4.03 -19.00 7.74
N CYS A 307 5.18 -19.50 7.31
CA CYS A 307 5.63 -20.85 7.60
C CYS A 307 6.78 -20.80 8.60
N LEU A 308 6.74 -21.65 9.62
CA LEU A 308 7.70 -21.69 10.73
C LEU A 308 8.24 -23.11 10.91
N GLY A 309 9.55 -23.25 11.00
CA GLY A 309 10.24 -24.43 11.53
C GLY A 309 10.36 -24.41 13.06
N PRO A 310 10.71 -25.54 13.71
CA PRO A 310 10.91 -25.59 15.15
C PRO A 310 11.96 -24.59 15.62
N GLY A 311 11.63 -23.80 16.65
CA GLY A 311 12.46 -22.73 17.20
C GLY A 311 12.34 -21.40 16.47
N GLU A 312 11.61 -21.33 15.35
CA GLU A 312 11.44 -20.09 14.60
C GLU A 312 10.28 -19.23 15.13
N SER A 313 10.38 -17.92 14.88
CA SER A 313 9.35 -16.95 15.17
C SER A 313 9.03 -16.06 13.97
N CYS A 314 7.79 -15.59 13.89
CA CYS A 314 7.36 -14.61 12.89
C CYS A 314 6.43 -13.57 13.49
N HIS A 315 6.18 -12.51 12.72
CA HIS A 315 5.30 -11.42 13.10
C HIS A 315 4.20 -11.31 12.06
N LEU A 316 2.97 -11.63 12.47
CA LEU A 316 1.81 -11.60 11.61
C LEU A 316 1.09 -10.26 11.72
N ARG A 317 0.71 -9.71 10.57
CA ARG A 317 0.02 -8.41 10.46
C ARG A 317 -1.25 -8.56 9.62
N PRO A 318 -2.30 -9.22 10.15
CA PRO A 318 -3.52 -9.47 9.38
C PRO A 318 -4.22 -8.17 8.97
N SER A 319 -4.79 -8.18 7.77
CA SER A 319 -5.56 -7.07 7.21
C SER A 319 -6.92 -6.91 7.92
N GLY A 320 -7.44 -5.67 7.95
CA GLY A 320 -8.79 -5.34 8.45
C GLY A 320 -8.84 -4.64 9.80
N ALA A 321 -9.82 -3.76 10.01
CA ALA A 321 -9.90 -2.86 11.17
C ALA A 321 -10.11 -3.53 12.54
N SER A 322 -10.56 -4.79 12.57
CA SER A 322 -10.86 -5.49 13.82
C SER A 322 -9.60 -5.92 14.57
N ASP A 323 -9.68 -5.86 15.89
CA ASP A 323 -8.68 -6.43 16.81
C ASP A 323 -8.96 -7.89 17.15
N ASN A 324 -10.16 -8.40 16.85
CA ASN A 324 -10.52 -9.80 17.08
C ASN A 324 -9.99 -10.66 15.93
N ILE A 325 -8.84 -11.28 16.17
CA ILE A 325 -8.10 -12.06 15.19
C ILE A 325 -8.12 -13.52 15.60
N VAL A 326 -8.33 -14.39 14.61
CA VAL A 326 -8.25 -15.84 14.78
C VAL A 326 -6.96 -16.32 14.14
N VAL A 327 -6.11 -16.98 14.94
CA VAL A 327 -4.88 -17.63 14.48
C VAL A 327 -5.13 -19.13 14.33
N ARG A 328 -4.90 -19.64 13.12
CA ARG A 328 -5.00 -21.07 12.79
C ARG A 328 -3.63 -21.63 12.43
N VAL A 329 -3.42 -22.89 12.75
CA VAL A 329 -2.16 -23.59 12.47
C VAL A 329 -2.45 -24.81 11.62
N PHE A 330 -1.64 -24.99 10.59
CA PHE A 330 -1.78 -26.06 9.62
C PHE A 330 -0.44 -26.78 9.41
N LYS A 331 -0.52 -28.05 9.03
CA LYS A 331 0.61 -28.80 8.49
C LYS A 331 0.70 -28.49 6.99
N PRO A 332 1.85 -28.00 6.50
CA PRO A 332 2.03 -27.72 5.07
C PRO A 332 1.92 -29.01 4.26
N SER A 333 1.00 -29.04 3.30
CA SER A 333 0.80 -30.15 2.36
C SER A 333 0.06 -29.61 1.11
N LEU A 334 -0.24 -30.48 0.13
CA LEU A 334 -1.01 -30.09 -1.06
C LEU A 334 -2.36 -29.45 -0.68
N ILE A 335 -3.00 -29.99 0.37
CA ILE A 335 -4.19 -29.44 1.02
C ILE A 335 -3.87 -29.35 2.51
N ASN A 336 -3.51 -28.14 2.96
CA ASN A 336 -3.07 -27.88 4.33
C ASN A 336 -3.98 -28.57 5.36
N GLU A 337 -3.40 -29.46 6.16
CA GLU A 337 -4.10 -30.20 7.21
C GLU A 337 -4.20 -29.33 8.46
N VAL A 338 -5.38 -29.21 9.06
CA VAL A 338 -5.59 -28.35 10.24
C VAL A 338 -4.98 -29.01 11.46
N LEU A 339 -3.97 -28.38 12.05
CA LEU A 339 -3.37 -28.82 13.32
C LEU A 339 -4.03 -28.13 14.52
N HIS A 340 -4.50 -26.89 14.33
CA HIS A 340 -5.24 -26.13 15.35
C HIS A 340 -6.27 -25.22 14.69
N ASN A 341 -7.56 -25.38 15.05
CA ASN A 341 -8.68 -24.77 14.33
C ASN A 341 -8.99 -23.30 14.69
N GLY A 342 -8.20 -22.70 15.57
CA GLY A 342 -8.31 -21.28 15.87
C GLY A 342 -8.04 -20.97 17.33
N VAL A 343 -7.18 -19.99 17.59
CA VAL A 343 -7.09 -19.30 18.87
C VAL A 343 -7.44 -17.83 18.65
N GLU A 344 -8.30 -17.29 19.49
CA GLU A 344 -8.65 -15.87 19.44
C GLU A 344 -7.56 -15.06 20.13
N VAL A 345 -7.07 -14.04 19.44
CA VAL A 345 -5.99 -13.16 19.88
C VAL A 345 -6.30 -11.72 19.52
N LEU A 346 -5.69 -10.80 20.27
CA LEU A 346 -5.67 -9.38 19.95
C LEU A 346 -4.38 -9.01 19.21
N ARG A 347 -4.37 -7.87 18.52
CA ARG A 347 -3.13 -7.29 17.98
C ARG A 347 -2.12 -7.06 19.09
N GLY A 348 -0.83 -7.28 18.81
CA GLY A 348 0.23 -7.23 19.83
C GLY A 348 0.32 -8.48 20.73
N SER A 349 -0.59 -9.45 20.59
CA SER A 349 -0.51 -10.70 21.38
C SER A 349 0.68 -11.56 20.96
N ARG A 350 1.20 -12.32 21.92
CA ARG A 350 2.18 -13.38 21.68
C ARG A 350 1.51 -14.74 21.67
N VAL A 351 1.76 -15.53 20.64
CA VAL A 351 1.25 -16.88 20.46
C VAL A 351 2.41 -17.85 20.45
N VAL A 352 2.35 -18.84 21.32
CA VAL A 352 3.33 -19.92 21.40
C VAL A 352 2.66 -21.21 20.94
N ILE A 353 3.23 -21.82 19.90
CA ILE A 353 2.77 -23.09 19.33
C ILE A 353 3.66 -24.19 19.89
N VAL A 354 3.06 -25.18 20.54
CA VAL A 354 3.76 -26.31 21.17
C VAL A 354 3.29 -27.62 20.54
N PRO A 355 4.19 -28.44 19.98
CA PRO A 355 3.85 -29.77 19.51
C PRO A 355 3.31 -30.66 20.64
N THR A 356 2.36 -31.52 20.31
CA THR A 356 1.84 -32.54 21.22
C THR A 356 2.27 -33.95 20.77
N ALA A 357 2.29 -34.90 21.72
CA ALA A 357 2.78 -36.26 21.46
C ALA A 357 1.94 -37.05 20.45
N ASP A 358 0.69 -36.64 20.22
CA ASP A 358 -0.25 -37.17 19.21
C ASP A 358 0.00 -36.63 17.79
N GLY A 359 1.03 -35.80 17.60
CA GLY A 359 1.35 -35.18 16.30
C GLY A 359 0.56 -33.90 16.00
N GLY A 360 -0.28 -33.45 16.94
CA GLY A 360 -0.98 -32.16 16.89
C GLY A 360 -0.13 -30.99 17.41
N VAL A 361 -0.78 -29.84 17.59
CA VAL A 361 -0.19 -28.66 18.26
C VAL A 361 -1.19 -28.01 19.21
N LYS A 362 -0.67 -27.44 20.30
CA LYS A 362 -1.41 -26.57 21.21
C LYS A 362 -0.92 -25.13 21.06
N CYS A 363 -1.85 -24.18 21.10
CA CYS A 363 -1.54 -22.76 21.06
C CYS A 363 -1.77 -22.13 22.44
N TYR A 364 -0.78 -21.40 22.94
CA TYR A 364 -0.86 -20.63 24.17
C TYR A 364 -0.73 -19.15 23.84
N THR A 365 -1.53 -18.32 24.51
CA THR A 365 -1.51 -16.87 24.31
C THR A 365 -0.98 -16.20 25.57
N SER A 366 -0.10 -15.22 25.38
CA SER A 366 0.29 -14.28 26.43
C SER A 366 -0.11 -12.90 25.95
N LEU A 367 -0.97 -12.23 26.72
CA LEU A 367 -1.19 -10.81 26.61
C LEU A 367 0.08 -10.13 27.14
N MET A 368 0.86 -9.50 26.27
CA MET A 368 1.66 -8.39 26.74
C MET A 368 0.68 -7.32 27.16
N ARG A 369 0.63 -6.99 28.46
CA ARG A 369 0.15 -5.67 28.86
C ARG A 369 0.98 -4.68 28.05
N ALA A 370 0.35 -3.96 27.14
CA ALA A 370 0.90 -2.67 26.74
C ALA A 370 1.20 -1.94 28.05
N THR A 371 2.40 -1.37 28.17
CA THR A 371 2.68 -0.40 29.21
C THR A 371 1.60 0.66 29.06
N GLU A 372 0.59 0.62 29.93
CA GLU A 372 -0.38 1.69 30.06
C GLU A 372 0.43 2.89 30.53
N GLU A 373 0.90 3.72 29.59
CA GLU A 373 0.87 5.13 29.90
C GLU A 373 -0.61 5.45 30.17
N PRO A 374 -0.95 5.98 31.35
CA PRO A 374 -2.31 6.42 31.61
C PRO A 374 -2.70 7.38 30.50
N PRO A 375 -3.97 7.40 30.05
CA PRO A 375 -4.39 8.33 29.03
C PRO A 375 -3.99 9.73 29.49
N GLN A 376 -2.98 10.32 28.84
CA GLN A 376 -2.73 11.74 28.95
C GLN A 376 -4.05 12.37 28.50
N ARG A 377 -4.81 12.92 29.46
CA ARG A 377 -5.91 13.82 29.13
C ARG A 377 -5.31 14.85 28.18
N LEU A 378 -5.78 14.85 26.95
CA LEU A 378 -5.56 15.98 26.06
C LEU A 378 -6.03 17.22 26.85
N PRO A 379 -5.19 18.26 27.01
CA PRO A 379 -5.62 19.47 27.69
C PRO A 379 -6.90 19.96 27.02
N SER A 380 -7.93 20.15 27.83
CA SER A 380 -9.21 20.65 27.38
C SER A 380 -9.04 22.11 26.93
N LEU A 381 -9.96 22.60 26.08
CA LEU A 381 -9.95 24.01 25.69
C LEU A 381 -10.03 24.95 26.91
N GLU A 382 -10.59 24.45 28.03
CA GLU A 382 -10.68 25.14 29.32
C GLU A 382 -9.30 25.26 29.99
N ASP A 383 -8.42 24.26 29.85
CA ASP A 383 -7.05 24.30 30.37
C ASP A 383 -6.18 25.31 29.60
N TYR A 384 -6.44 25.52 28.29
CA TYR A 384 -5.78 26.57 27.50
C TYR A 384 -6.29 27.98 27.80
N LEU A 385 -7.53 28.11 28.28
CA LEU A 385 -8.13 29.40 28.62
C LEU A 385 -7.84 29.82 30.07
N ALA A 386 -7.50 28.87 30.95
CA ALA A 386 -7.11 29.16 32.33
C ALA A 386 -5.68 29.76 32.44
N ASP A 387 -4.82 29.53 31.45
CA ASP A 387 -3.44 30.04 31.40
C ASP A 387 -3.29 31.36 30.61
N ALA A 388 -4.40 31.95 30.14
CA ALA A 388 -4.35 33.28 29.55
C ALA A 388 -4.16 34.33 30.67
N PRO A 389 -3.11 35.18 30.62
CA PRO A 389 -2.95 36.25 31.59
C PRO A 389 -4.16 37.19 31.52
N ALA A 390 -4.80 37.42 32.68
CA ALA A 390 -5.89 38.38 32.80
C ALA A 390 -5.41 39.79 32.35
N PRO A 391 -6.29 40.59 31.74
CA PRO A 391 -5.95 41.92 31.21
C PRO A 391 -5.48 42.90 32.28
#